data_AF-A0A354GEY7-F1
#
_entry.id   AF-A0A354GEY7-F1
#
_cell.length_a   1.000
_cell.length_b   1.000
_cell.length_c   1.000
_cell.angle_alpha   90.00
_cell.angle_beta   90.00
_cell.angle_gamma   90.00
#
_symmetry.space_group_name_H-M   'P 1'
#
loop_
_entity.id
_entity.type
_entity.pdbx_description
1 polymer ?
#
loop_
_entity_poly.entity_id
_entity_poly.type
_entity_poly.pdbx_seq_one_letter_code
_entity_poly.pdbx_strand_id
1 'polypeptide(L)' 'MAISILGLDKNKTDQLTKELNNLLANFQVYYQNVRGLHWNIKGKNFFELHLKFEELYTDAQEKVDLIAERILTLQGT' A
#
# COMPACT_ATOMS: atom_id res chain seq x y z
N MET A 1 28.72 9.15 -9.27
CA MET A 1 27.38 8.54 -9.08
C MET A 1 26.36 9.54 -9.60
N ALA A 2 25.36 9.10 -10.37
CA ALA A 2 24.26 9.97 -10.76
C ALA A 2 23.38 10.22 -9.52
N ILE A 3 22.98 11.47 -9.33
CA ILE A 3 22.18 11.90 -8.19
C ILE A 3 20.77 12.25 -8.67
N SER A 4 19.74 11.86 -7.92
CA SER A 4 18.35 12.21 -8.20
C SER A 4 18.04 13.67 -7.81
N ILE A 5 16.85 14.18 -8.16
CA ILE A 5 16.42 15.54 -7.75
C ILE A 5 16.39 15.75 -6.23
N LEU A 6 16.30 14.66 -5.46
CA LEU A 6 16.27 14.67 -4.00
C LEU A 6 17.67 14.56 -3.37
N GLY A 7 18.73 14.59 -4.18
CA GLY A 7 20.10 14.42 -3.67
C GLY A 7 20.47 12.97 -3.31
N LEU A 8 19.70 11.97 -3.77
CA LEU A 8 19.92 10.55 -3.47
C LEU A 8 20.69 9.85 -4.59
N ASP A 9 21.35 8.73 -4.27
CA ASP A 9 22.00 7.88 -5.28
C ASP A 9 20.96 7.29 -6.24
N LYS A 10 21.11 7.55 -7.54
CA LYS A 10 20.13 7.17 -8.55
C LYS A 10 19.95 5.65 -8.68
N ASN A 11 21.02 4.88 -8.62
CA ASN A 11 20.92 3.42 -8.77
C ASN A 11 20.15 2.81 -7.60
N LYS A 12 20.37 3.31 -6.38
CA LYS A 12 19.63 2.89 -5.19
C LYS A 12 18.16 3.30 -5.25
N THR A 13 17.85 4.51 -5.72
CA THR A 13 16.44 4.93 -5.87
C THR A 13 15.73 4.10 -6.93
N ASP A 14 16.38 3.79 -8.06
CA ASP A 14 15.78 2.97 -9.12
C ASP A 14 15.49 1.54 -8.64
N GLN A 15 16.38 0.96 -7.82
CA GLN A 15 16.13 -0.34 -7.18
C GLN A 15 14.98 -0.26 -6.17
N LEU A 16 14.99 0.74 -5.28
CA LEU A 16 13.96 0.92 -4.26
C LEU A 16 12.57 1.10 -4.89
N THR A 17 12.45 1.85 -5.98
CA THR A 17 11.19 2.02 -6.70
C THR A 17 10.63 0.69 -7.22
N LYS A 18 11.47 -0.23 -7.70
CA LYS A 18 11.02 -1.57 -8.12
C LYS A 18 10.46 -2.37 -6.95
N GLU A 19 11.12 -2.29 -5.79
CA GLU A 19 10.67 -2.97 -4.57
C GLU A 19 9.36 -2.35 -4.03
N LEU A 20 9.23 -1.03 -4.07
CA LEU A 20 8.01 -0.32 -3.69
C LEU A 20 6.84 -0.66 -4.62
N ASN A 21 7.06 -0.85 -5.92
CA ASN A 21 6.02 -1.29 -6.84
C ASN A 21 5.50 -2.70 -6.50
N ASN A 22 6.39 -3.63 -6.13
CA ASN A 22 5.98 -4.94 -5.63
C ASN A 22 5.16 -4.81 -4.33
N LEU A 23 5.58 -3.92 -3.42
CA LEU A 23 4.84 -3.64 -2.20
C LEU A 23 3.45 -3.05 -2.48
N LEU A 24 3.36 -2.10 -3.42
CA LEU A 24 2.10 -1.48 -3.84
C LEU A 24 1.12 -2.53 -4.39
N ALA A 25 1.59 -3.42 -5.26
CA ALA A 25 0.77 -4.51 -5.79
C ALA A 25 0.25 -5.43 -4.68
N ASN A 26 1.10 -5.78 -3.70
CA ASN A 26 0.69 -6.57 -2.55
C ASN A 26 -0.34 -5.84 -1.69
N PHE A 27 -0.17 -4.53 -1.46
CA PHE A 27 -1.11 -3.72 -0.69
C PHE A 27 -2.47 -3.59 -1.38
N GLN A 28 -2.51 -3.47 -2.70
CA GLN A 28 -3.77 -3.46 -3.46
C GLN A 28 -4.56 -4.76 -3.29
N VAL A 29 -3.88 -5.91 -3.40
CA VAL A 29 -4.51 -7.22 -3.17
C VAL A 29 -4.95 -7.36 -1.72
N TYR A 30 -4.11 -6.96 -0.76
CA TYR A 30 -4.43 -6.96 0.67
C TYR A 30 -5.67 -6.12 0.97
N TYR A 31 -5.72 -4.88 0.51
CA TYR A 31 -6.87 -3.98 0.64
C TYR A 31 -8.15 -4.64 0.13
N GLN A 32 -8.13 -5.21 -1.08
CA GLN A 32 -9.29 -5.86 -1.66
C GLN A 32 -9.72 -7.10 -0.88
N ASN A 33 -8.77 -7.88 -0.35
CA ASN A 33 -9.07 -9.03 0.50
C ASN A 33 -9.74 -8.60 1.81
N VAL A 34 -9.26 -7.55 2.47
CA VAL A 34 -9.85 -7.04 3.71
C VAL A 34 -11.27 -6.49 3.47
N ARG A 35 -11.51 -5.81 2.35
CA ARG A 35 -12.89 -5.46 1.94
C ARG A 35 -13.76 -6.70 1.75
N GLY A 36 -13.21 -7.74 1.13
CA GLY A 36 -13.87 -9.04 1.01
C GLY A 36 -14.27 -9.62 2.37
N LEU A 37 -13.41 -9.53 3.38
CA LEU A 37 -13.73 -9.95 4.75
C LEU A 37 -14.82 -9.09 5.37
N HIS A 38 -14.72 -7.76 5.23
CA HIS A 38 -15.72 -6.81 5.73
C HIS A 38 -17.12 -7.10 5.17
N TRP A 39 -17.25 -7.37 3.86
CA TRP A 39 -18.54 -7.67 3.23
C TRP A 39 -19.10 -9.05 3.57
N ASN A 40 -18.22 -10.05 3.73
CA ASN A 40 -18.64 -11.46 3.78
C ASN A 40 -18.64 -12.08 5.19
N ILE A 41 -18.19 -11.36 6.23
CA ILE A 41 -18.20 -11.86 7.60
C ILE A 41 -19.62 -12.21 8.07
N LYS A 42 -19.74 -13.29 8.86
CA LYS A 42 -21.00 -13.81 9.42
C LYS A 42 -20.74 -14.35 10.83
N GLY A 43 -21.82 -14.57 11.59
CA GLY A 43 -21.77 -15.19 12.92
C GLY A 43 -21.78 -14.19 14.06
N LYS A 44 -21.53 -14.68 15.29
CA LYS A 44 -21.74 -13.91 16.54
C LYS A 44 -20.87 -12.66 16.64
N ASN A 45 -19.73 -12.64 15.97
CA ASN A 45 -18.77 -11.52 16.00
C ASN A 45 -18.95 -10.57 14.80
N PHE A 46 -20.08 -10.63 14.09
CA PHE A 46 -20.33 -9.86 12.88
C PHE A 46 -20.04 -8.37 13.07
N PHE A 47 -20.67 -7.71 14.05
CA PHE A 47 -20.56 -6.25 14.21
C PHE A 47 -19.14 -5.80 14.57
N GLU A 48 -18.47 -6.52 15.47
CA GLU A 48 -17.11 -6.18 15.90
C GLU A 48 -16.11 -6.34 14.75
N LEU A 49 -16.15 -7.49 14.06
CA LEU A 49 -15.20 -7.77 12.99
C LEU A 49 -15.51 -6.97 11.72
N HIS A 50 -16.78 -6.72 11.40
CA HIS A 50 -17.17 -5.88 10.27
C HIS A 50 -16.57 -4.48 10.38
N LEU A 51 -16.69 -3.84 11.55
CA LEU A 51 -16.07 -2.54 11.82
C LEU A 51 -14.55 -2.62 11.86
N LYS A 52 -13.97 -3.66 12.45
CA LYS A 52 -12.51 -3.83 12.50
C LYS A 52 -11.92 -3.99 11.09
N PHE A 53 -12.57 -4.73 10.20
CA PHE A 53 -12.10 -4.86 8.82
C PHE A 53 -12.22 -3.54 8.05
N GLU A 54 -13.20 -2.68 8.36
CA GLU A 54 -13.29 -1.33 7.80
C GLU A 54 -12.13 -0.44 8.25
N GLU A 55 -11.82 -0.42 9.54
CA GLU A 55 -10.63 0.26 10.06
C GLU A 55 -9.36 -0.18 9.32
N LEU A 56 -9.18 -1.50 9.15
CA LEU A 56 -8.00 -2.07 8.50
C LEU A 56 -7.91 -1.75 7.01
N TYR A 57 -9.00 -1.86 6.23
CA TYR A 57 -8.92 -1.50 4.80
C TYR A 57 -8.78 0.00 4.60
N THR A 58 -9.31 0.83 5.51
CA THR A 58 -9.16 2.29 5.44
C THR A 58 -7.69 2.67 5.63
N ASP A 59 -7.05 2.08 6.64
CA ASP A 59 -5.62 2.25 6.88
C ASP A 59 -4.74 1.68 5.74
N ALA A 60 -5.16 0.57 5.13
CA ALA A 60 -4.49 0.02 3.95
C ALA A 60 -4.63 0.93 2.72
N GLN A 61 -5.77 1.60 2.55
CA GLN A 61 -5.99 2.55 1.46
C GLN A 61 -5.07 3.77 1.59
N GLU A 62 -4.92 4.33 2.79
CA GLU A 62 -3.96 5.42 3.02
C GLU A 62 -2.52 4.99 2.68
N LYS A 63 -2.14 3.76 3.01
CA LYS A 63 -0.81 3.21 2.68
C LYS A 63 -0.61 3.00 1.18
N VAL A 64 -1.66 2.60 0.45
CA VAL A 64 -1.62 2.54 -1.02
C VAL A 64 -1.24 3.90 -1.61
N ASP A 65 -1.90 4.97 -1.16
CA ASP A 65 -1.64 6.33 -1.64
C ASP A 65 -0.21 6.76 -1.30
N LEU A 66 0.22 6.59 -0.04
CA LEU A 66 1.57 6.95 0.41
C LEU A 66 2.67 6.20 -0.35
N ILE A 67 2.48 4.91 -0.65
CA ILE A 67 3.47 4.12 -1.41
C ILE A 67 3.52 4.63 -2.85
N ALA A 68 2.38 4.87 -3.50
CA ALA A 68 2.31 5.37 -4.86
C ALA A 68 2.96 6.77 -4.98
N GLU A 69 2.64 7.68 -4.06
CA GLU A 69 3.26 9.01 -4.01
C GLU A 69 4.77 8.94 -3.75
N ARG A 70 5.22 7.95 -2.96
CA ARG A 70 6.65 7.74 -2.74
C ARG A 70 7.37 7.26 -4.00
N ILE A 71 6.75 6.37 -4.78
CA ILE A 71 7.27 5.95 -6.10
C ILE A 71 7.46 7.17 -7.02
N LEU A 72 6.45 8.04 -7.10
CA LEU A 72 6.52 9.27 -7.89
C LEU A 72 7.57 10.25 -7.37
N THR A 73 7.68 10.40 -6.05
CA THR A 73 8.71 11.22 -5.40
C THR A 73 10.12 10.75 -5.76
N LEU A 74 10.32 9.44 -5.93
CA LEU A 74 11.57 8.82 -6.38
C LEU A 74 11.73 8.81 -7.91
N GLN A 75 10.86 9.51 -8.65
CA GLN A 75 10.84 9.59 -10.12
C GLN A 75 10.58 8.26 -10.83
N GLY A 76 9.92 7.31 -10.18
CA GLY A 76 9.48 6.07 -10.80
C GLY A 76 8.04 6.10 -11.31
N THR A 77 7.56 4.94 -11.75
CA THR A 77 6.18 4.69 -12.19
C THR A 77 5.73 3.36 -11.64
#